data_AF-A0A0M3JDS3-F1
#
_entry.id   AF-A0A0M3JDS3-F1
#
_cell.length_a   1.000
_cell.length_b   1.000
_cell.length_c   1.000
_cell.angle_alpha   90.00
_cell.angle_beta   90.00
_cell.angle_gamma   90.00
#
_symmetry.space_group_name_H-M   'P 1'
#
loop_
_entity.id
_entity.type
_entity.pdbx_description
1 polymer ?
#
loop_
_entity_poly.entity_id
_entity_poly.type
_entity_poly.pdbx_seq_one_letter_code
_entity_poly.pdbx_strand_id
1 'polypeptide(L)'
;MGAELAAGDNQNLNDAEFTCSLFRFLQLTCEGHNLDFQNYLRTQPGHTTSVNLINCIVDYLLRLQESVMDFYWHYSSKEVIDEGGKEYFLRAIQVCSQVFNTLTESIQTS
;
A
#
# COMPACT_ATOMS: atom_id res chain seq x y z
N MET A 1 -2.45 -24.04 -25.72
CA MET A 1 -1.24 -23.22 -25.51
C MET A 1 -1.73 -21.86 -25.05
N GLY A 2 -1.93 -21.63 -23.76
CA GLY A 2 -0.95 -21.81 -22.69
C GLY A 2 -0.80 -20.42 -22.09
N ALA A 3 -1.89 -19.92 -21.49
CA ALA A 3 -1.85 -18.70 -20.70
C ALA A 3 -1.16 -19.05 -19.38
N GLU A 4 0.15 -19.25 -19.45
CA GLU A 4 1.04 -19.00 -18.32
C GLU A 4 0.97 -17.50 -18.06
N LEU A 5 -0.11 -17.09 -17.40
CA LEU A 5 -0.14 -15.88 -16.62
C LEU A 5 0.87 -16.10 -15.51
N ALA A 6 2.10 -15.68 -15.80
CA ALA A 6 3.17 -15.34 -14.89
C ALA A 6 2.85 -15.75 -13.44
N ALA A 7 3.11 -17.02 -13.14
CA ALA A 7 3.42 -17.44 -11.79
C ALA A 7 4.76 -16.80 -11.42
N GLY A 8 4.71 -15.50 -11.10
CA GLY A 8 5.74 -14.84 -10.33
C GLY A 8 5.67 -15.41 -8.93
N ASP A 9 6.45 -16.47 -8.70
CA ASP A 9 6.55 -17.31 -7.50
C ASP A 9 6.91 -16.53 -6.19
N ASN A 10 6.84 -15.19 -6.17
CA ASN A 10 7.14 -14.34 -5.01
C ASN A 10 6.40 -12.97 -5.02
N GLN A 11 5.19 -12.84 -5.61
CA GLN A 11 4.49 -11.54 -5.70
C GLN A 11 3.10 -11.47 -5.05
N ASN A 12 2.65 -12.54 -4.39
CA ASN A 12 1.31 -12.63 -3.81
C ASN A 12 1.30 -12.28 -2.33
N LEU A 13 1.22 -11.01 -1.92
CA LEU A 13 0.78 -10.53 -0.58
C LEU A 13 1.34 -11.26 0.68
N ASN A 14 2.36 -12.11 0.56
CA ASN A 14 2.96 -12.87 1.66
C ASN A 14 3.67 -11.92 2.63
N ASP A 15 4.03 -10.73 2.15
CA ASP A 15 4.60 -9.65 2.93
C ASP A 15 3.54 -8.64 3.40
N ALA A 16 2.25 -8.97 3.42
CA ALA A 16 1.21 -8.05 3.92
C ALA A 16 1.52 -7.57 5.35
N GLU A 17 2.03 -8.45 6.21
CA GLU A 17 2.43 -8.13 7.58
C GLU A 17 3.63 -7.18 7.61
N PHE A 18 4.67 -7.46 6.81
CA PHE A 18 5.84 -6.60 6.69
C PHE A 18 5.47 -5.23 6.14
N THR A 19 4.65 -5.20 5.09
CA THR A 19 4.15 -3.98 4.44
C THR A 19 3.34 -3.15 5.43
N CYS A 20 2.41 -3.77 6.16
CA CYS A 20 1.66 -3.09 7.20
C CYS A 20 2.59 -2.54 8.29
N SER A 21 3.59 -3.30 8.71
CA SER A 21 4.57 -2.88 9.73
C SER A 21 5.40 -1.67 9.26
N LEU A 22 5.81 -1.66 7.98
CA LEU A 22 6.53 -0.55 7.38
C LEU A 22 5.67 0.73 7.35
N PHE A 23 4.43 0.63 6.87
CA PHE A 23 3.51 1.78 6.85
C PHE A 23 3.14 2.23 8.26
N ARG A 24 2.99 1.30 9.21
CA ARG A 24 2.74 1.62 10.63
C ARG A 24 3.92 2.36 11.24
N PHE A 25 5.15 1.95 10.95
CA PHE A 25 6.35 2.68 11.35
C PHE A 25 6.33 4.12 10.81
N LEU A 26 6.07 4.31 9.52
CA LEU A 26 5.97 5.65 8.92
C LEU A 26 4.85 6.47 9.57
N GLN A 27 3.69 5.87 9.85
CA GLN A 27 2.58 6.54 10.52
C GLN A 27 3.00 7.07 11.89
N LEU A 28 3.62 6.24 12.72
CA LEU A 28 4.08 6.59 14.07
C LEU A 28 5.08 7.75 14.08
N THR A 29 5.85 7.94 13.00
CA THR A 29 6.77 9.09 12.90
C THR A 29 6.07 10.42 12.65
N CYS A 30 4.83 10.39 12.14
CA CYS A 30 4.00 11.55 11.87
C CYS A 30 2.91 11.79 12.93
N GLU A 31 2.57 10.77 13.73
CA GLU A 31 1.59 10.86 14.83
C GLU A 31 1.93 12.02 15.78
N GLY A 32 0.90 12.69 16.28
CA GLY A 32 1.06 13.84 17.17
C GLY A 32 1.42 15.14 16.44
N HIS A 33 1.12 15.24 15.14
CA HIS A 33 1.29 16.43 14.31
C HIS A 33 2.75 16.92 14.22
N ASN A 34 3.68 15.99 14.02
CA ASN A 34 5.10 16.32 13.88
C ASN A 34 5.40 16.95 12.51
N LEU A 35 5.09 18.24 12.36
CA LEU A 35 5.20 18.96 11.09
C LEU A 35 6.63 18.95 10.52
N ASP A 36 7.65 19.00 11.38
CA ASP A 36 9.05 18.94 10.95
C ASP A 36 9.35 17.60 10.29
N PHE A 37 8.91 16.49 10.89
CA PHE A 37 9.11 15.17 10.31
C PHE A 37 8.24 14.93 9.08
N GLN A 38 6.98 15.40 9.09
CA GLN A 38 6.11 15.37 7.91
C GLN A 38 6.75 16.12 6.72
N ASN A 39 7.38 17.28 6.96
CA ASN A 39 8.10 18.02 5.94
C ASN A 39 9.37 17.27 5.51
N TYR A 40 10.10 16.69 6.46
CA TYR A 40 11.26 15.87 6.17
C TYR A 40 10.92 14.65 5.30
N LEU A 41 9.71 14.08 5.37
CA LEU A 41 9.28 13.01 4.45
C LEU A 41 9.04 13.50 3.01
N ARG A 42 8.74 14.79 2.81
CA ARG A 42 8.52 15.39 1.48
C ARG A 42 9.82 15.84 0.85
N THR A 43 10.68 16.50 1.63
CA THR A 43 11.93 17.09 1.15
C THR A 43 13.01 17.00 2.22
N GLN A 44 14.24 16.65 1.83
CA GLN A 44 15.38 16.50 2.74
C GLN A 44 16.46 17.55 2.43
N PRO A 45 16.30 18.80 2.91
CA PRO A 45 17.26 19.87 2.64
C PRO A 45 18.66 19.51 3.16
N GLY A 46 19.69 19.86 2.40
CA GLY A 46 21.09 19.55 2.73
C GLY A 46 21.60 18.19 2.22
N HIS A 47 20.73 17.35 1.67
CA HIS A 47 21.14 16.13 0.96
C HIS A 47 21.27 16.37 -0.55
N THR A 48 22.16 15.63 -1.21
CA THR A 48 22.35 15.69 -2.68
C THR A 48 21.17 15.12 -3.46
N THR A 49 20.32 14.34 -2.81
CA THR A 49 19.14 13.70 -3.40
C THR A 49 18.01 13.76 -2.38
N SER A 50 16.81 14.08 -2.86
CA SER A 50 15.60 14.08 -2.04
C SER A 50 14.59 13.08 -2.60
N VAL A 51 13.98 12.30 -1.71
CA VAL A 51 12.90 11.38 -2.04
C VAL A 51 11.63 11.88 -1.36
N ASN A 52 10.61 12.14 -2.17
CA ASN A 52 9.30 12.49 -1.64
C ASN A 52 8.55 11.19 -1.31
N LEU A 53 8.67 10.74 -0.05
CA LEU A 53 8.06 9.51 0.41
C LEU A 53 6.53 9.58 0.33
N ILE A 54 5.92 10.75 0.47
CA ILE A 54 4.46 10.90 0.34
C ILE A 54 4.00 10.54 -1.07
N ASN A 55 4.73 10.97 -2.10
CA ASN A 55 4.45 10.56 -3.48
C ASN A 55 4.61 9.04 -3.65
N CYS A 56 5.67 8.45 -3.08
CA CYS A 56 5.86 6.99 -3.14
C CYS A 56 4.72 6.20 -2.47
N ILE A 57 4.16 6.71 -1.37
CA ILE A 57 3.00 6.10 -0.70
C ILE A 57 1.76 6.18 -1.60
N VAL A 58 1.52 7.31 -2.27
CA VAL A 58 0.42 7.47 -3.23
C VAL A 58 0.60 6.55 -4.44
N ASP A 59 1.81 6.43 -4.99
CA ASP A 59 2.11 5.52 -6.10
C ASP A 59 1.94 4.05 -5.71
N TYR A 60 2.19 3.70 -4.44
CA TYR A 60 1.89 2.38 -3.91
C TYR A 60 0.39 2.14 -3.81
N LEU A 61 -0.37 3.13 -3.32
CA LEU A 61 -1.83 3.04 -3.22
C LEU A 61 -2.49 2.86 -4.58
N LEU A 62 -1.98 3.53 -5.63
CA LEU A 62 -2.47 3.36 -7.00
C LEU A 62 -2.27 1.92 -7.51
N ARG A 63 -1.08 1.36 -7.32
CA ARG A 63 -0.79 -0.04 -7.70
C ARG A 63 -1.66 -1.03 -6.93
N LEU A 64 -1.91 -0.77 -5.65
CA LEU A 64 -2.81 -1.60 -4.84
C LEU A 64 -4.26 -1.52 -5.38
N GLN A 65 -4.71 -0.33 -5.77
CA GLN A 65 -6.03 -0.13 -6.35
C GLN A 65 -6.18 -0.85 -7.70
N GLU A 66 -5.17 -0.78 -8.58
CA GLU A 66 -5.13 -1.54 -9.84
C GLU A 66 -5.24 -3.05 -9.58
N SER A 67 -4.47 -3.56 -8.61
CA SER A 67 -4.52 -4.98 -8.21
C SER A 67 -5.90 -5.42 -7.70
N VAL A 68 -6.60 -4.55 -6.96
CA VAL A 68 -7.98 -4.81 -6.50
C VAL A 68 -8.98 -4.78 -7.65
N MET A 69 -8.77 -3.91 -8.65
CA MET A 69 -9.61 -3.88 -9.86
C MET A 69 -9.44 -5.13 -10.71
N ASP A 70 -8.21 -5.63 -10.86
CA ASP A 70 -7.94 -6.88 -11.56
C ASP A 70 -8.60 -8.07 -10.84
N PHE A 71 -8.56 -8.09 -9.52
CA PHE A 71 -9.29 -9.07 -8.71
C PHE A 71 -10.80 -9.00 -9.00
N TYR A 72 -11.39 -7.80 -8.97
CA TYR A 72 -12.81 -7.63 -9.28
C TYR A 72 -13.15 -8.17 -10.67
N TRP A 73 -12.36 -7.83 -11.69
CA TRP A 73 -12.59 -8.30 -13.05
C TRP A 73 -12.48 -9.82 -13.18
N HIS A 74 -11.49 -10.43 -12.52
CA HIS A 74 -11.30 -11.88 -12.52
C HIS A 74 -12.49 -12.65 -11.92
N TYR A 75 -13.15 -12.09 -10.90
CA TYR A 75 -14.33 -12.68 -10.26
C TYR A 75 -15.66 -12.15 -10.81
N SER A 76 -15.65 -11.14 -11.70
CA SER A 76 -16.86 -10.45 -12.17
C SER A 76 -17.90 -11.35 -12.85
N SER A 77 -17.46 -12.43 -13.50
CA SER A 77 -18.32 -13.41 -14.18
C SER A 77 -18.53 -14.69 -13.37
N LYS A 78 -17.93 -14.79 -12.17
CA LYS A 78 -18.06 -15.96 -11.30
C LYS A 78 -19.17 -15.73 -10.30
N GLU A 79 -19.99 -16.76 -10.05
CA GLU A 79 -21.09 -16.68 -9.07
C GLU A 79 -20.58 -16.62 -7.63
N VAL A 80 -19.42 -17.22 -7.35
CA VAL A 80 -18.85 -17.34 -6.01
C VAL A 80 -17.34 -17.10 -6.05
N ILE A 81 -16.83 -16.39 -5.04
CA ILE A 81 -15.40 -16.23 -4.75
C ILE A 81 -14.95 -17.41 -3.91
N ASP A 82 -13.92 -18.13 -4.35
CA ASP A 82 -13.33 -19.22 -3.58
C ASP A 82 -12.56 -18.69 -2.35
N GLU A 83 -12.20 -19.61 -1.45
CA GLU A 83 -11.59 -19.24 -0.17
C GLU A 83 -10.24 -18.54 -0.34
N GLY A 84 -9.42 -18.96 -1.31
CA GLY A 84 -8.15 -18.30 -1.60
C GLY A 84 -8.36 -16.86 -2.11
N GLY A 85 -9.37 -16.65 -2.95
CA GLY A 85 -9.79 -15.31 -3.38
C GLY A 85 -10.23 -14.42 -2.21
N LYS A 86 -11.00 -14.95 -1.25
CA LYS A 86 -11.40 -14.20 -0.06
C LYS A 86 -10.21 -13.83 0.82
N GLU A 87 -9.31 -14.79 1.09
CA GLU A 87 -8.11 -14.54 1.89
C GLU A 87 -7.24 -13.46 1.27
N TYR A 88 -7.01 -13.54 -0.05
CA TYR A 88 -6.28 -12.53 -0.79
C TYR A 88 -6.91 -11.14 -0.63
N PHE A 89 -8.23 -11.04 -0.86
CA PHE A 89 -8.95 -9.78 -0.76
C PHE A 89 -8.88 -9.18 0.65
N LEU A 90 -9.04 -10.00 1.69
CA LEU A 90 -8.91 -9.54 3.08
C LEU A 90 -7.51 -8.99 3.38
N ARG A 91 -6.45 -9.64 2.90
CA ARG A 91 -5.08 -9.14 3.05
C ARG A 91 -4.85 -7.83 2.31
N ALA A 92 -5.38 -7.71 1.08
CA ALA A 92 -5.29 -6.46 0.31
C ALA A 92 -6.00 -5.29 1.02
N ILE A 93 -7.19 -5.54 1.58
CA ILE A 93 -7.93 -4.55 2.37
C ILE A 93 -7.18 -4.14 3.65
N GLN A 94 -6.55 -5.10 4.34
CA GLN A 94 -5.72 -4.80 5.51
C GLN A 94 -4.57 -3.85 5.18
N VAL A 95 -3.82 -4.13 4.10
CA VAL A 95 -2.73 -3.27 3.64
C VAL A 95 -3.29 -1.89 3.25
N CYS A 96 -4.40 -1.86 2.51
CA CYS A 96 -5.05 -0.62 2.08
C CYS A 96 -5.43 0.27 3.27
N SER A 97 -6.03 -0.32 4.31
CA SER A 97 -6.40 0.40 5.53
C SER A 97 -5.18 1.01 6.22
N GLN A 98 -4.08 0.27 6.31
CA GLN A 98 -2.86 0.78 6.94
C GLN A 98 -2.23 1.91 6.13
N VAL A 99 -2.22 1.82 4.79
CA VAL A 99 -1.73 2.90 3.91
C VAL A 99 -2.55 4.17 4.08
N PHE A 100 -3.88 4.08 4.14
CA PHE A 100 -4.75 5.24 4.37
C PHE A 100 -4.50 5.90 5.74
N ASN A 101 -4.29 5.12 6.79
CA ASN A 101 -3.95 5.64 8.11
C ASN A 101 -2.63 6.42 8.07
N THR A 102 -1.60 5.86 7.42
CA THR A 102 -0.31 6.53 7.24
C THR A 102 -0.44 7.84 6.46
N LEU A 103 -1.19 7.84 5.36
CA LEU A 103 -1.42 9.06 4.55
C LEU A 103 -2.12 10.16 5.37
N THR A 104 -3.12 9.80 6.17
CA THR A 104 -3.87 10.75 6.99
C THR A 104 -2.94 11.46 7.98
N GLU A 105 -2.15 10.71 8.75
CA GLU A 105 -1.17 11.28 9.68
C GLU A 105 -0.08 12.09 8.98
N SER A 106 0.27 11.73 7.73
CA SER A 106 1.31 12.44 6.96
C SER A 106 0.87 13.82 6.45
N ILE A 107 -0.43 14.06 6.31
CA ILE A 107 -0.99 15.32 5.78
C ILE A 107 -1.78 16.13 6.80
N GLN A 108 -2.05 15.56 7.98
CA GLN A 108 -2.86 16.20 8.99
C GLN A 108 -2.22 17.50 9.46
N THR A 109 -2.99 18.58 9.36
CA THR A 109 -2.67 19.89 9.92
C THR A 109 -3.46 20.07 11.21
N SER A 110 -2.80 20.58 12.26
CA SER A 110 -3.44 20.91 13.54
C SER A 110 -4.36 22.12 13.42
#